data_AF-B3H1T4-F1
#
_entry.id   AF-B3H1T4-F1
#
_cell.length_a   1.000
_cell.length_b   1.000
_cell.length_c   1.000
_cell.angle_alpha   90.00
_cell.angle_beta   90.00
_cell.angle_gamma   90.00
#
_symmetry.space_group_name_H-M   'P 1'
#
loop_
_entity.id
_entity.type
_entity.pdbx_description
1 polymer ?
#
loop_
_entity_poly.entity_id
_entity_poly.type
_entity_poly.pdbx_seq_one_letter_code
_entity_poly.pdbx_strand_id
1 'polypeptide(L)'
;MGTVLDLTCCEQADCVVLGINNPARSALIVEQIKNEYPLTPIFARTYDRHSAIELTKLHVDFQIRETLESALVLSKAAMMKLGVDEVEATEIVENVRLLDRERFKEELIYGTSAELIRKYFTPKPFFKPQQEAEALNEDAAEILAEEAVESNAESKEK
;
A
#
# COMPACT_ATOMS: atom_id res chain seq x y z
N MET A 1 7.91 18.16 29.80
CA MET A 1 7.56 17.14 28.78
C MET A 1 8.30 15.88 29.20
N GLY A 2 7.62 14.79 29.55
CA GLY A 2 8.27 13.60 30.10
C GLY A 2 8.93 12.76 29.00
N THR A 3 10.17 12.32 29.22
CA THR A 3 10.86 11.37 28.34
C THR A 3 10.28 9.97 28.54
N VAL A 4 10.05 9.23 27.44
CA VAL A 4 9.49 7.86 27.48
C VAL A 4 10.57 6.80 27.31
N LEU A 5 11.74 7.21 26.83
CA LEU A 5 12.93 6.39 26.63
C LEU A 5 14.15 7.12 27.22
N ASP A 6 15.09 6.38 27.80
CA ASP A 6 16.43 6.88 28.05
C ASP A 6 17.17 6.93 26.71
N LEU A 7 17.49 8.15 26.26
CA LEU A 7 18.05 8.41 24.95
C LEU A 7 19.56 8.18 24.88
N THR A 8 20.25 7.98 26.01
CA THR A 8 21.70 7.76 26.05
C THR A 8 22.15 6.54 25.22
N CYS A 9 21.27 5.54 25.05
CA CYS A 9 21.55 4.39 24.20
C CYS A 9 21.57 4.73 22.69
N CYS A 10 20.97 5.84 22.28
CA CYS A 10 20.91 6.28 20.88
C CYS A 10 22.16 7.06 20.46
N GLU A 11 22.92 7.63 21.39
CA GLU A 11 24.13 8.42 21.10
C GLU A 11 25.20 7.62 20.34
N GLN A 12 25.31 6.33 20.63
CA GLN A 12 26.31 5.42 20.05
C GLN A 12 25.70 4.39 19.08
N ALA A 13 24.39 4.45 18.85
CA ALA A 13 23.71 3.46 18.01
C ALA A 13 23.86 3.81 16.52
N ASP A 14 24.28 2.83 15.71
CA ASP A 14 24.32 2.98 14.25
C ASP A 14 22.92 3.12 13.64
N CYS A 15 21.91 2.52 14.26
CA CYS A 15 20.50 2.65 13.89
C CYS A 15 19.57 2.21 15.02
N VAL A 16 18.29 2.56 14.91
CA VAL A 16 17.22 2.13 15.82
C VAL A 16 16.18 1.32 15.06
N VAL A 17 15.84 0.14 15.57
CA VAL A 17 14.73 -0.68 15.07
C VAL A 17 13.55 -0.57 16.05
N LEU A 18 12.46 0.03 15.61
CA LEU A 18 11.27 0.28 16.42
C LEU A 18 10.18 -0.74 16.11
N GLY A 19 9.93 -1.65 17.06
CA GLY A 19 9.02 -2.79 16.88
C GLY A 19 7.82 -2.84 17.84
N ILE A 20 7.41 -1.71 18.42
CA ILE A 20 6.36 -1.70 19.45
C ILE A 20 4.94 -1.67 18.86
N ASN A 21 3.97 -2.18 19.61
CA ASN A 21 2.59 -2.31 19.13
C ASN A 21 1.73 -1.04 19.27
N ASN A 22 2.14 -0.07 20.10
CA ASN A 22 1.35 1.13 20.36
C ASN A 22 1.75 2.26 19.40
N PRO A 23 0.89 2.69 18.45
CA PRO A 23 1.24 3.70 17.44
C PRO A 23 1.60 5.07 18.03
N ALA A 24 0.81 5.55 18.99
CA ALA A 24 1.05 6.84 19.64
C ALA A 24 2.39 6.86 20.38
N ARG A 25 2.75 5.74 21.03
CA ARG A 25 4.05 5.61 21.68
C ARG A 25 5.19 5.52 20.66
N SER A 26 4.97 4.87 19.53
CA SER A 26 5.97 4.83 18.45
C SER A 26 6.27 6.23 17.91
N ALA A 27 5.24 7.02 17.63
CA ALA A 27 5.39 8.40 17.16
C ALA A 27 6.18 9.26 18.15
N LEU A 28 5.83 9.19 19.44
CA LEU A 28 6.54 9.91 20.49
C LEU A 28 8.02 9.52 20.62
N ILE A 29 8.34 8.23 20.50
CA ILE A 29 9.74 7.76 20.55
C ILE A 29 10.51 8.29 19.33
N VAL A 30 9.93 8.22 18.13
CA VAL A 30 10.56 8.74 16.92
C VAL A 30 10.81 10.23 17.03
N GLU A 31 9.82 11.00 17.50
CA GLU A 31 9.96 12.44 17.72
C GLU A 31 11.10 12.74 18.71
N GLN A 32 11.18 12.02 19.84
CA GLN A 32 12.24 12.19 20.82
C GLN A 32 13.63 11.90 20.23
N ILE A 33 13.77 10.78 19.52
CA ILE A 33 15.04 10.40 18.90
C ILE A 33 15.44 11.42 17.84
N LYS A 34 14.54 11.83 16.94
CA LYS A 34 14.88 12.77 15.86
C LYS A 34 15.14 14.19 16.36
N ASN A 35 14.59 14.59 17.52
CA ASN A 35 14.90 15.87 18.16
C ASN A 35 16.33 15.91 18.75
N GLU A 36 16.76 14.82 19.41
CA GLU A 36 18.07 14.76 20.06
C GLU A 36 19.19 14.29 19.09
N TYR A 37 18.87 13.30 18.25
CA TYR A 37 19.78 12.65 17.31
C TYR A 37 19.17 12.60 15.90
N PRO A 38 19.12 13.73 15.18
CA PRO A 38 18.44 13.84 13.88
C PRO A 38 19.01 12.93 12.80
N LEU A 39 20.31 12.57 12.92
CA LEU A 39 21.02 11.74 11.95
C LEU A 39 20.87 10.23 12.22
N THR A 40 20.33 9.83 13.37
CA THR A 40 20.18 8.40 13.70
C THR A 40 19.14 7.78 12.78
N PRO A 41 19.50 6.74 12.00
CA PRO A 41 18.55 6.04 11.14
C PRO A 41 17.53 5.24 11.97
N ILE A 42 16.25 5.31 11.59
CA ILE A 42 15.16 4.62 12.28
C ILE A 42 14.39 3.73 11.29
N PHE A 43 14.33 2.44 11.61
CA PHE A 43 13.56 1.41 10.89
C PHE A 43 12.35 1.04 11.74
N ALA A 44 11.14 1.31 11.27
CA ALA A 44 9.93 1.16 12.08
C ALA A 44 8.99 0.06 11.54
N ARG A 45 8.56 -0.82 12.43
CA ARG A 45 7.34 -1.62 12.24
C ARG A 45 6.13 -0.74 12.52
N THR A 46 5.17 -0.73 11.61
CA THR A 46 3.93 0.05 11.72
C THR A 46 2.75 -0.90 11.85
N TYR A 47 1.74 -0.50 12.63
CA TYR A 47 0.54 -1.30 12.83
C TYR A 47 -0.32 -1.33 11.55
N ASP A 48 -0.55 -0.15 10.99
CA ASP A 48 -1.40 0.05 9.83
C ASP A 48 -0.84 1.15 8.91
N ARG A 49 -1.63 1.51 7.91
CA ARG A 49 -1.25 2.53 6.95
C ARG A 49 -1.21 3.94 7.55
N HIS A 50 -2.14 4.26 8.45
CA HIS A 50 -2.16 5.57 9.08
C HIS A 50 -0.88 5.81 9.88
N SER A 51 -0.51 4.83 10.71
CA SER A 51 0.73 4.83 11.49
C SER A 51 1.96 4.92 10.60
N ALA A 52 1.95 4.22 9.46
CA ALA A 52 3.03 4.31 8.49
C ALA A 52 3.23 5.71 7.92
N ILE A 53 2.14 6.38 7.52
CA ILE A 53 2.18 7.76 7.02
C ILE A 53 2.68 8.71 8.11
N GLU A 54 2.18 8.56 9.34
CA GLU A 54 2.59 9.37 10.48
C GLU A 54 4.10 9.25 10.75
N LEU A 55 4.63 8.04 10.86
CA LEU A 55 6.06 7.83 11.12
C LEU A 55 6.92 8.29 9.93
N THR A 56 6.47 8.12 8.69
CA THR A 56 7.19 8.66 7.52
C THR A 56 7.28 10.19 7.57
N LYS A 57 6.23 10.89 8.02
CA LYS A 57 6.28 12.36 8.23
C LYS A 57 7.24 12.77 9.35
N LEU A 58 7.51 11.87 10.30
CA LEU A 58 8.54 12.04 11.32
C LEU A 58 9.95 11.62 10.85
N HIS A 59 10.14 11.42 9.54
CA HIS A 59 11.44 11.14 8.92
C HIS A 59 12.08 9.81 9.36
N VAL A 60 11.28 8.77 9.58
CA VAL A 60 11.83 7.41 9.65
C VAL A 60 12.40 7.00 8.29
N ASP A 61 13.52 6.28 8.34
CA ASP A 61 14.31 5.89 7.17
C ASP A 61 13.67 4.71 6.43
N PHE A 62 12.95 3.87 7.16
CA PHE A 62 12.20 2.76 6.58
C PHE A 62 10.98 2.43 7.45
N GLN A 63 9.89 2.03 6.81
CA GLN A 63 8.72 1.52 7.51
C GLN A 63 8.15 0.28 6.84
N ILE A 64 7.65 -0.65 7.64
CA ILE A 64 6.94 -1.84 7.18
C ILE A 64 5.71 -2.13 8.04
N ARG A 65 4.57 -2.36 7.39
CA ARG A 65 3.32 -2.75 8.05
C ARG A 65 3.36 -4.19 8.49
N GLU A 66 2.99 -4.46 9.74
CA GLU A 66 3.14 -5.77 10.38
C GLU A 66 2.43 -6.92 9.67
N THR A 67 1.27 -6.69 9.06
CA THR A 67 0.44 -7.75 8.47
C THR A 67 0.40 -7.75 6.94
N LEU A 68 0.95 -6.72 6.27
CA LEU A 68 0.78 -6.55 4.82
C LEU A 68 1.37 -7.72 4.03
N GLU A 69 2.66 -8.01 4.23
CA GLU A 69 3.33 -9.07 3.47
C GLU A 69 2.77 -10.45 3.80
N SER A 70 2.42 -10.70 5.06
CA SER A 70 1.74 -11.93 5.48
C SER A 70 0.39 -12.11 4.77
N ALA A 71 -0.38 -11.04 4.61
CA ALA A 71 -1.65 -11.08 3.89
C ALA A 71 -1.47 -11.35 2.38
N LEU A 72 -0.41 -10.79 1.76
CA LEU A 72 -0.07 -11.03 0.36
C LEU A 72 0.42 -12.47 0.12
N VAL A 73 1.19 -13.03 1.04
CA VAL A 73 1.59 -14.44 0.99
C VAL A 73 0.37 -15.36 1.12
N LEU A 74 -0.53 -15.05 2.05
CA LEU A 74 -1.77 -15.81 2.25
C LEU A 74 -2.67 -15.74 1.01
N SER A 75 -2.80 -14.57 0.37
CA SER A 75 -3.63 -14.42 -0.83
C SER A 75 -3.07 -15.24 -2.00
N LYS A 76 -1.74 -15.25 -2.21
CA LYS A 76 -1.09 -16.13 -3.22
C LYS A 76 -1.46 -17.59 -2.98
N ALA A 77 -1.28 -18.08 -1.75
CA ALA A 77 -1.58 -19.46 -1.40
C ALA A 77 -3.07 -19.81 -1.62
N ALA A 78 -3.98 -18.89 -1.30
CA ALA A 78 -5.40 -19.07 -1.53
C ALA A 78 -5.73 -19.15 -3.03
N MET A 79 -5.17 -18.26 -3.85
CA MET A 79 -5.37 -18.26 -5.31
C MET A 79 -4.88 -19.56 -5.94
N MET A 80 -3.68 -20.02 -5.58
CA MET A 80 -3.15 -21.30 -6.06
C MET A 80 -4.05 -22.48 -5.66
N LYS A 81 -4.60 -22.46 -4.44
CA LYS A 81 -5.52 -23.49 -3.96
C LYS A 81 -6.83 -23.53 -4.75
N LEU A 82 -7.26 -22.38 -5.28
CA LEU A 82 -8.46 -22.23 -6.12
C LEU A 82 -8.19 -22.54 -7.61
N GLY A 83 -6.95 -22.89 -7.98
CA GLY A 83 -6.60 -23.30 -9.33
C GLY A 83 -5.98 -22.22 -10.22
N VAL A 84 -5.63 -21.05 -9.66
CA VAL A 84 -4.86 -20.02 -10.36
C VAL A 84 -3.41 -20.52 -10.53
N ASP A 85 -2.81 -20.30 -11.69
CA ASP A 85 -1.42 -20.65 -11.95
C ASP A 85 -0.45 -19.89 -11.02
N GLU A 86 0.71 -20.47 -10.70
CA GLU A 86 1.67 -19.82 -9.79
C GLU A 86 2.23 -18.51 -10.35
N VAL A 87 2.53 -18.46 -11.65
CA VAL A 87 3.07 -17.27 -12.30
C VAL A 87 2.02 -16.17 -12.24
N GLU A 88 0.79 -16.50 -12.62
CA GLU A 88 -0.36 -15.60 -12.57
C GLU A 88 -0.62 -15.08 -11.14
N ALA A 89 -0.67 -15.98 -10.14
CA ALA A 89 -0.87 -15.61 -8.75
C ALA A 89 0.23 -14.67 -8.22
N THR A 90 1.47 -14.86 -8.68
CA THR A 90 2.60 -14.00 -8.33
C THR A 90 2.45 -12.61 -8.96
N GLU A 91 2.06 -12.54 -10.23
CA GLU A 91 1.79 -11.27 -10.92
C GLU A 91 0.68 -10.47 -10.25
N ILE A 92 -0.39 -11.13 -9.78
CA ILE A 92 -1.48 -10.46 -9.03
C ILE A 92 -0.92 -9.82 -7.76
N VAL A 93 -0.16 -10.59 -6.97
CA VAL A 93 0.38 -10.10 -5.70
C VAL A 93 1.34 -8.92 -5.94
N GLU A 94 2.18 -8.98 -6.96
CA GLU A 94 3.06 -7.87 -7.31
C GLU A 94 2.29 -6.61 -7.72
N ASN A 95 1.22 -6.77 -8.52
CA ASN A 95 0.35 -5.66 -8.89
C ASN A 95 -0.35 -5.04 -7.68
N VAL A 96 -0.86 -5.85 -6.76
CA VAL A 96 -1.46 -5.36 -5.51
C VAL A 96 -0.41 -4.61 -4.67
N ARG A 97 0.81 -5.13 -4.57
CA ARG A 97 1.92 -4.46 -3.86
C ARG A 97 2.32 -3.15 -4.54
N LEU A 98 2.24 -3.05 -5.86
CA LEU A 98 2.50 -1.82 -6.61
C LEU A 98 1.43 -0.77 -6.30
N LEU A 99 0.15 -1.12 -6.47
CA LEU A 99 -0.98 -0.22 -6.23
C LEU A 99 -1.03 0.28 -4.78
N ASP A 100 -0.73 -0.60 -3.83
CA ASP A 100 -0.64 -0.24 -2.42
C ASP A 100 0.50 0.77 -2.16
N ARG A 101 1.67 0.61 -2.82
CA ARG A 101 2.79 1.56 -2.76
C ARG A 101 2.45 2.90 -3.42
N GLU A 102 1.78 2.90 -4.56
CA GLU A 102 1.33 4.11 -5.25
C GLU A 102 0.35 4.89 -4.40
N ARG A 103 -0.67 4.21 -3.86
CA ARG A 103 -1.64 4.82 -2.96
C ARG A 103 -0.97 5.38 -1.70
N PHE A 104 -0.02 4.65 -1.11
CA PHE A 104 0.72 5.13 0.06
C PHE A 104 1.47 6.43 -0.25
N LYS A 105 2.14 6.54 -1.40
CA LYS A 105 2.83 7.77 -1.82
C LYS A 105 1.86 8.94 -2.01
N GLU A 106 0.71 8.69 -2.66
CA GLU A 106 -0.31 9.71 -2.84
C GLU A 106 -0.90 10.17 -1.50
N GLU A 107 -1.20 9.25 -0.58
CA GLU A 107 -1.71 9.58 0.76
C GLU A 107 -0.67 10.33 1.60
N LEU A 108 0.62 10.06 1.39
CA LEU A 108 1.70 10.79 2.06
C LEU A 108 1.77 12.27 1.62
N ILE A 109 1.62 12.53 0.32
CA ILE A 109 1.72 13.87 -0.27
C ILE A 109 0.43 14.67 -0.07
N TYR A 110 -0.71 14.07 -0.40
CA TYR A 110 -2.01 14.77 -0.49
C TYR A 110 -2.91 14.53 0.72
N GLY A 111 -2.55 13.60 1.61
CA GLY A 111 -3.46 13.10 2.63
C GLY A 111 -4.53 12.17 2.07
N THR A 112 -5.48 11.78 2.92
CA THR A 112 -6.62 10.96 2.50
C THR A 112 -7.71 11.85 1.92
N SER A 113 -8.10 11.63 0.66
CA SER A 113 -9.17 12.36 -0.01
C SER A 113 -10.24 11.40 -0.56
N ALA A 114 -11.45 11.90 -0.80
CA ALA A 114 -12.53 11.11 -1.39
C ALA A 114 -12.21 10.65 -2.82
N GLU A 115 -11.50 11.47 -3.59
CA GLU A 115 -11.03 11.13 -4.94
C GLU A 115 -10.04 9.97 -4.91
N LEU A 116 -9.11 10.00 -3.94
CA LEU A 116 -8.11 8.96 -3.77
C LEU A 116 -8.74 7.64 -3.35
N ILE A 117 -9.73 7.69 -2.45
CA ILE A 117 -10.55 6.53 -2.10
C ILE A 117 -11.21 5.97 -3.36
N ARG A 118 -11.89 6.82 -4.15
CA ARG A 118 -12.59 6.38 -5.37
C ARG A 118 -11.64 5.74 -6.39
N LYS A 119 -10.45 6.30 -6.59
CA LYS A 119 -9.43 5.79 -7.52
C LYS A 119 -8.98 4.37 -7.19
N TYR A 120 -8.80 4.05 -5.91
CA TYR A 120 -8.22 2.77 -5.49
C TYR A 120 -9.24 1.75 -4.91
N PHE A 121 -10.43 2.18 -4.52
CA PHE A 121 -11.51 1.30 -4.04
C PHE A 121 -12.51 0.90 -5.14
N THR A 122 -12.40 1.44 -6.36
CA THR A 122 -13.17 0.93 -7.49
C THR A 122 -12.53 -0.38 -7.95
N PRO A 123 -13.19 -1.54 -7.77
CA PRO A 123 -12.62 -2.83 -8.14
C PRO A 123 -12.51 -2.88 -9.67
N LYS A 124 -11.30 -2.70 -10.18
CA LYS A 124 -10.99 -3.01 -11.57
C LYS A 124 -10.48 -4.44 -11.62
N PRO A 125 -11.03 -5.30 -12.49
CA PRO A 125 -10.48 -6.63 -12.68
C PRO A 125 -8.98 -6.54 -12.98
N PHE A 126 -8.17 -7.31 -12.26
CA PHE A 126 -6.72 -7.41 -12.52
C PHE A 126 -6.42 -8.16 -13.82
N PHE A 127 -7.47 -8.75 -14.43
CA PHE A 127 -7.41 -9.52 -15.67
C PHE A 127 -8.57 -9.19 -16.57
N LYS A 128 -8.39 -9.51 -17.85
CA LYS A 128 -9.51 -9.60 -18.78
C LYS A 128 -10.40 -10.78 -18.36
N PRO A 129 -11.72 -10.60 -18.31
CA PRO A 129 -12.63 -11.70 -18.02
C PRO A 129 -12.40 -12.86 -19.00
N GLN A 130 -12.43 -14.10 -18.51
CA GLN A 130 -12.22 -15.29 -19.35
C GLN A 130 -13.34 -15.52 -20.36
N GLN A 131 -14.54 -15.03 -20.07
CA GLN A 131 -15.65 -15.00 -21.00
C GLN A 131 -15.76 -13.60 -21.60
N GLU A 132 -15.66 -13.52 -22.93
CA GLU A 132 -16.01 -12.31 -23.65
C GLU A 132 -17.49 -11.99 -23.40
N ALA A 133 -17.79 -10.71 -23.22
CA ALA A 133 -19.15 -10.28 -22.98
C ALA A 133 -19.98 -10.51 -24.26
N GLU A 134 -21.01 -11.35 -24.16
CA GLU A 134 -21.97 -11.60 -25.24
C GLU A 134 -23.24 -10.79 -24.97
N ALA A 135 -23.67 -10.00 -25.95
CA ALA A 135 -24.90 -9.22 -25.85
C ALA A 135 -26.11 -10.15 -25.94
N LEU A 136 -26.92 -10.20 -24.87
CA LEU A 136 -28.17 -10.98 -24.84
C LEU A 136 -29.40 -10.16 -25.27
N ASN A 137 -29.25 -8.85 -25.44
CA ASN A 137 -30.28 -7.91 -25.90
C ASN A 137 -29.66 -6.77 -26.73
N GLU A 138 -30.49 -6.09 -27.52
CA GLU A 138 -30.07 -4.98 -28.39
C GLU A 138 -29.45 -3.82 -27.59
N ASP A 139 -30.02 -3.46 -26.43
CA ASP A 139 -29.46 -2.40 -25.58
C ASP A 139 -28.04 -2.74 -25.08
N ALA A 140 -27.76 -4.01 -24.73
CA ALA A 140 -26.41 -4.40 -24.32
C ALA A 140 -25.45 -4.47 -25.52
N ALA A 141 -25.94 -4.75 -26.72
CA ALA A 141 -25.12 -4.72 -27.93
C ALA A 141 -24.65 -3.30 -28.25
N GLU A 142 -25.51 -2.30 -28.03
CA GLU A 142 -25.14 -0.88 -28.16
C GLU A 142 -24.08 -0.48 -27.12
N ILE A 143 -24.27 -0.83 -25.83
CA ILE A 143 -23.30 -0.53 -24.76
C ILE A 143 -21.94 -1.18 -25.03
N LEU A 144 -21.93 -2.46 -25.45
CA LEU A 144 -20.69 -3.17 -25.78
C LEU A 144 -19.97 -2.56 -26.99
N ALA A 145 -20.71 -2.03 -27.97
CA ALA A 145 -20.14 -1.32 -29.11
C ALA A 145 -19.52 0.03 -28.69
N GLU A 146 -20.15 0.75 -27.77
CA GLU A 146 -19.63 2.02 -27.21
C GLU A 146 -18.34 1.79 -26.39
N GLU A 147 -18.32 0.79 -25.49
CA GLU A 147 -17.14 0.44 -24.67
C GLU A 147 -15.95 -0.01 -25.54
N ALA A 148 -16.21 -0.71 -26.66
CA ALA A 148 -15.18 -1.11 -27.62
C ALA A 148 -14.56 0.08 -28.38
N VAL A 149 -15.29 1.19 -28.53
CA VAL A 149 -14.80 2.43 -29.15
C VAL A 149 -13.94 3.23 -28.16
N GLU A 150 -14.37 3.35 -26.89
CA GLU A 150 -13.60 4.06 -25.85
C GLU A 150 -12.26 3.38 -25.53
N SER A 151 -12.26 2.05 -25.37
CA SER A 151 -11.02 1.29 -25.10
C SER A 151 -9.98 1.37 -26.23
N ASN A 152 -10.41 1.52 -27.48
CA ASN A 152 -9.54 1.74 -28.64
C ASN A 152 -9.02 3.19 -28.76
N ALA A 153 -9.67 4.15 -28.11
CA ALA A 153 -9.22 5.54 -28.06
C ALA A 153 -8.14 5.73 -26.98
N GLU A 154 -8.34 5.17 -25.77
CA GLU A 154 -7.38 5.25 -24.66
C GLU A 154 -6.05 4.53 -24.94
N SER A 155 -6.06 3.52 -25.81
CA SER A 155 -4.86 2.78 -26.24
C SER A 155 -4.08 3.46 -27.37
N LYS A 156 -4.63 4.51 -28.01
CA LYS A 156 -3.94 5.34 -29.01
C LYS A 156 -3.31 6.62 -28.43
N GLU A 157 -3.71 7.01 -27.22
CA GLU A 157 -3.15 8.19 -26.51
C GLU A 157 -2.01 7.85 -25.54
N LYS A 158 -1.67 6.55 -25.38
CA LYS A 158 -0.45 6.08 -24.69
C LYS A 158 0.65 5.72 -25.68
#